data_AF-A0A1V4DAJ5-F1
#
_entry.id   AF-A0A1V4DAJ5-F1
#
_cell.length_a   1.000
_cell.length_b   1.000
_cell.length_c   1.000
_cell.angle_alpha   90.00
_cell.angle_beta   90.00
_cell.angle_gamma   90.00
#
_symmetry.space_group_name_H-M   'P 1'
#
loop_
_entity.id
_entity.type
_entity.pdbx_description
1 polymer ?
#
loop_
_entity_poly.entity_id
_entity_poly.type
_entity_poly.pdbx_seq_one_letter_code
_entity_poly.pdbx_strand_id
1 'polypeptide(L)'
;MTVTAGRPGRQPLDLLSDREREVLDRVLEGHTYPSVARALGLSPHTVDTYMRRIRAKTGVTHRLQLLRLAMADALEAGPGPTRGAGDVEDTGT
;
A
#
# COMPACT_ATOMS: atom_id res chain seq x y z
N MET A 1 24.06 -22.86 11.24
CA MET A 1 22.80 -23.17 10.56
C MET A 1 22.51 -22.03 9.61
N THR A 2 22.63 -22.26 8.30
CA THR A 2 22.40 -21.28 7.24
C THR A 2 20.92 -21.25 6.91
N VAL A 3 20.23 -20.14 7.20
CA VAL A 3 18.89 -19.89 6.66
C VAL A 3 19.07 -19.49 5.20
N THR A 4 18.55 -20.30 4.30
CA THR A 4 18.39 -19.93 2.89
C THR A 4 17.21 -18.96 2.84
N ALA A 5 17.48 -17.66 2.70
CA ALA A 5 16.43 -16.71 2.35
C ALA A 5 16.08 -16.98 0.88
N GLY A 6 14.94 -17.63 0.66
CA GLY A 6 14.42 -17.85 -0.70
C GLY A 6 14.38 -16.52 -1.44
N ARG A 7 14.76 -16.53 -2.72
CA ARG A 7 14.62 -15.40 -3.65
C ARG A 7 13.29 -14.69 -3.36
N PRO A 8 13.26 -13.38 -3.05
CA PRO A 8 11.99 -12.70 -2.84
C PRO A 8 11.25 -12.74 -4.17
N GLY A 9 10.27 -13.65 -4.27
CA GLY A 9 9.25 -13.53 -5.29
C GLY A 9 8.63 -12.17 -5.08
N ARG A 10 8.65 -11.33 -6.13
CA ARG A 10 8.10 -9.97 -6.11
C ARG A 10 6.77 -9.97 -5.37
N GLN A 11 6.72 -9.34 -4.20
CA GLN A 11 5.53 -9.38 -3.37
C GLN A 11 4.43 -8.60 -4.11
N PRO A 12 3.14 -8.97 -3.98
CA PRO A 12 2.07 -8.23 -4.64
C PRO A 12 2.07 -6.73 -4.32
N LEU A 13 2.61 -6.34 -3.15
CA LEU A 13 2.73 -4.94 -2.74
C LEU A 13 3.88 -4.19 -3.44
N ASP A 14 4.89 -4.88 -3.97
CA ASP A 14 5.98 -4.26 -4.76
C ASP A 14 5.49 -3.67 -6.09
N LEU A 15 4.26 -4.00 -6.50
CA LEU A 15 3.61 -3.47 -7.69
C LEU A 15 2.92 -2.12 -7.45
N LEU A 16 2.77 -1.73 -6.17
CA LEU A 16 2.11 -0.49 -5.78
C LEU A 16 3.07 0.69 -5.96
N SER A 17 2.55 1.82 -6.43
CA SER A 17 3.28 3.08 -6.34
C SER A 17 3.38 3.54 -4.89
N ASP A 18 4.31 4.45 -4.60
CA ASP A 18 4.46 5.01 -3.25
C ASP A 18 3.15 5.64 -2.75
N ARG A 19 2.41 6.30 -3.65
CA ARG A 19 1.12 6.90 -3.32
C ARG A 19 0.04 5.86 -3.03
N GLU A 20 0.01 4.76 -3.77
CA GLU A 20 -0.89 3.64 -3.50
C GLU A 20 -0.57 2.97 -2.16
N ARG A 21 0.71 2.81 -1.84
CA ARG A 21 1.16 2.27 -0.56
C ARG A 21 0.77 3.18 0.60
N GLU A 22 0.97 4.49 0.48
CA GLU A 22 0.59 5.45 1.51
C GLU A 22 -0.93 5.44 1.78
N VAL A 23 -1.76 5.35 0.73
CA VAL A 23 -3.21 5.19 0.88
C VAL A 23 -3.54 3.85 1.57
N LEU A 24 -2.89 2.77 1.15
CA LEU A 24 -3.10 1.43 1.71
C LEU A 24 -2.78 1.41 3.21
N ASP A 25 -1.62 1.93 3.62
CA ASP A 25 -1.16 1.93 5.00
C ASP A 25 -2.16 2.61 5.92
N ARG A 26 -2.62 3.82 5.55
CA ARG A 26 -3.63 4.54 6.33
C ARG A 26 -4.95 3.77 6.43
N VAL A 27 -5.39 3.14 5.34
CA VAL A 27 -6.61 2.31 5.35
C VAL A 27 -6.43 1.08 6.24
N LEU A 28 -5.24 0.46 6.26
CA LEU A 28 -4.94 -0.69 7.11
C LEU A 28 -4.81 -0.30 8.60
N GLU A 29 -4.34 0.91 8.90
CA GLU A 29 -4.32 1.51 10.24
C GLU A 29 -5.72 1.76 10.83
N GLY A 30 -6.78 1.65 10.03
CA GLY A 30 -8.16 1.83 10.50
C GLY A 30 -8.82 3.12 10.01
N HIS A 31 -8.12 3.96 9.27
CA HIS A 31 -8.67 5.23 8.79
C HIS A 31 -9.78 5.01 7.75
N THR A 32 -10.82 5.85 7.82
CA THR A 32 -11.90 5.90 6.84
C THR A 32 -11.46 6.68 5.60
N TYR A 33 -12.06 6.42 4.44
CA TYR A 33 -11.68 7.13 3.20
C TYR A 33 -11.73 8.66 3.31
N PRO A 34 -12.72 9.29 4.00
CA PRO A 34 -12.70 10.73 4.23
C PRO A 34 -11.53 11.21 5.10
N SER A 35 -11.12 10.43 6.10
CA SER A 35 -9.98 10.78 6.95
C SER A 35 -8.64 10.65 6.20
N VAL A 36 -8.49 9.60 5.39
CA VAL A 36 -7.32 9.42 4.51
C VAL A 36 -7.27 10.55 3.48
N ALA A 37 -8.41 10.87 2.86
CA ALA A 37 -8.52 11.96 1.91
C ALA A 37 -8.06 13.30 2.51
N ARG A 38 -8.52 13.62 3.72
CA ARG A 38 -8.08 14.81 4.45
C ARG A 38 -6.59 14.80 4.76
N ALA A 39 -6.06 13.67 5.23
CA ALA A 39 -4.65 13.55 5.59
C ALA A 39 -3.72 13.69 4.37
N LEU A 40 -4.16 13.25 3.20
CA LEU A 40 -3.37 13.22 1.97
C LEU A 40 -3.66 14.38 1.01
N GLY A 41 -4.59 15.29 1.34
CA GLY A 41 -5.00 16.37 0.45
C GLY A 41 -5.77 15.90 -0.79
N LEU A 42 -6.50 14.80 -0.68
CA LEU A 42 -7.26 14.16 -1.76
C LEU A 42 -8.77 14.29 -1.55
N SER A 43 -9.56 13.90 -2.56
CA SER A 43 -10.99 13.64 -2.37
C SER A 43 -11.23 12.19 -1.91
N PRO A 44 -12.33 11.90 -1.18
CA PRO A 44 -12.71 10.52 -0.87
C PRO A 44 -12.88 9.63 -2.11
N HIS A 45 -13.30 10.22 -3.24
CA HIS A 45 -13.42 9.52 -4.52
C HIS A 45 -12.05 9.14 -5.11
N THR A 46 -11.06 10.02 -4.96
CA THR A 46 -9.68 9.74 -5.35
C THR A 46 -9.10 8.60 -4.50
N VAL A 47 -9.39 8.57 -3.19
CA VAL A 47 -9.00 7.46 -2.30
C VAL A 47 -9.65 6.14 -2.75
N ASP A 48 -10.94 6.14 -3.11
CA ASP A 48 -11.60 4.95 -3.68
C ASP A 48 -10.93 4.49 -4.98
N THR A 49 -10.55 5.43 -5.84
CA THR A 49 -9.81 5.14 -7.09
C THR A 49 -8.47 4.48 -6.81
N TYR A 50 -7.68 4.99 -5.86
CA TYR A 50 -6.45 4.33 -5.42
C TYR A 50 -6.73 2.92 -4.89
N MET A 51 -7.75 2.74 -4.05
CA MET A 51 -8.12 1.43 -3.52
C MET A 51 -8.54 0.44 -4.61
N ARG A 52 -9.19 0.89 -5.68
CA ARG A 52 -9.49 0.05 -6.85
C ARG A 52 -8.23 -0.37 -7.59
N ARG A 53 -7.30 0.56 -7.82
CA ARG A 53 -6.00 0.27 -8.46
C ARG A 53 -5.16 -0.70 -7.63
N ILE A 54 -5.09 -0.50 -6.32
CA ILE A 54 -4.40 -1.39 -5.38
C ILE A 54 -4.95 -2.81 -5.48
N ARG A 55 -6.28 -2.96 -5.45
CA ARG A 55 -6.93 -4.27 -5.59
C ARG A 55 -6.66 -4.92 -6.94
N ALA A 56 -6.69 -4.15 -8.02
CA ALA A 56 -6.36 -4.64 -9.36
C ALA A 56 -4.90 -5.11 -9.47
N LYS A 57 -3.96 -4.38 -8.86
CA LYS A 57 -2.53 -4.71 -8.87
C LYS A 57 -2.16 -5.89 -7.97
N THR A 58 -2.79 -5.98 -6.79
CA THR A 58 -2.51 -7.04 -5.81
C THR A 58 -3.34 -8.31 -6.05
N GLY A 59 -4.36 -8.25 -6.90
CA GLY A 59 -5.31 -9.34 -7.14
C GLY A 59 -6.25 -9.61 -5.96
N VAL A 60 -6.26 -8.73 -4.96
CA VAL A 60 -7.04 -8.89 -3.73
C VAL A 60 -8.34 -8.10 -3.80
N THR A 61 -9.44 -8.70 -3.34
CA THR A 61 -10.76 -8.04 -3.32
C THR A 61 -11.16 -7.53 -1.93
N HIS A 62 -10.63 -8.14 -0.87
CA HIS A 62 -11.05 -7.85 0.50
C HIS A 62 -9.97 -7.17 1.35
N ARG A 63 -10.41 -6.24 2.21
CA ARG A 63 -9.54 -5.54 3.17
C ARG A 63 -8.72 -6.49 4.05
N LEU A 64 -9.31 -7.59 4.51
CA LEU A 64 -8.61 -8.57 5.35
C LEU A 64 -7.48 -9.29 4.59
N GLN A 65 -7.67 -9.54 3.30
CA GLN A 65 -6.62 -10.12 2.46
C GLN A 65 -5.49 -9.10 2.22
N LEU A 66 -5.81 -7.81 2.03
CA LEU A 66 -4.81 -6.73 1.95
C LEU A 66 -4.00 -6.62 3.24
N LEU A 67 -4.67 -6.71 4.40
CA LEU A 67 -4.00 -6.70 5.70
C LEU A 67 -3.03 -7.88 5.84
N ARG A 68 -3.44 -9.08 5.42
CA ARG A 68 -2.56 -10.26 5.44
C ARG A 68 -1.33 -10.09 4.55
N LEU A 69 -1.51 -9.51 3.36
CA LEU A 69 -0.38 -9.21 2.47
C LEU A 69 0.59 -8.20 3.11
N ALA A 70 0.07 -7.13 3.70
CA ALA A 70 0.90 -6.13 4.38
C ALA A 70 1.64 -6.70 5.60
N MET A 71 1.00 -7.59 6.36
CA MET A 71 1.66 -8.28 7.47
C MET A 71 2.76 -9.23 6.99
N ALA A 72 2.54 -9.95 5.90
CA ALA A 72 3.56 -10.82 5.30
C ALA A 72 4.75 -10.00 4.76
N ASP A 73 4.46 -8.89 4.08
CA ASP A 73 5.47 -7.93 3.59
C ASP A 73 6.30 -7.35 4.75
N ALA A 74 5.66 -6.94 5.84
CA ALA A 74 6.34 -6.39 7.02
C ALA A 74 7.25 -7.41 7.73
N LEU A 75 6.90 -8.70 7.69
CA LEU A 75 7.73 -9.76 8.27
C LEU A 75 8.97 -10.04 7.41
N GLU A 76 8.85 -9.93 6.09
CA GLU A 76 9.93 -10.17 5.13
C GLU A 76 10.84 -8.94 4.93
N ALA A 77 10.32 -7.72 5.06
CA ALA A 77 11.07 -6.49 4.82
C ALA A 77 12.21 -6.23 5.83
N GLY A 78 12.19 -6.89 7.00
CA GLY A 78 13.05 -6.52 8.13
C GLY A 78 12.82 -5.07 8.60
N PRO A 79 13.41 -4.62 9.72
CA PRO A 79 13.28 -3.22 10.15
C PRO A 79 14.09 -2.31 9.20
N GLY A 80 13.48 -1.91 8.08
CA GLY A 80 14.02 -1.02 7.05
C GLY A 80 13.12 0.20 6.83
N PRO A 81 13.68 1.31 6.31
CA PRO A 81 13.41 2.65 6.81
C PRO A 81 12.03 3.19 6.44
N THR A 82 11.47 3.98 7.34
CA THR A 82 10.44 4.99 7.09
C THR A 82 10.81 5.82 5.86
N ARG A 83 10.28 5.46 4.69
CA ARG A 83 10.46 6.21 3.44
C ARG A 83 9.27 7.14 3.23
N GLY A 84 9.43 8.35 3.73
CA GLY A 84 8.69 9.52 3.26
C GLY A 84 9.54 10.31 2.27
N ALA A 85 8.86 11.15 1.47
CA ALA A 85 9.29 11.88 0.28
C ALA A 85 9.21 11.02 -0.99
N GLY A 86 8.27 11.20 -1.92
CA GLY A 86 7.43 12.36 -2.21
C GLY A 86 7.66 12.74 -3.67
N ASP A 87 7.09 11.95 -4.58
CA ASP A 87 7.06 12.29 -6.01
C ASP A 87 5.66 12.71 -6.42
N VAL A 88 5.62 13.90 -7.00
CA VAL A 88 4.45 14.64 -7.44
C VAL A 88 3.99 14.06 -8.78
N GLU A 89 3.26 12.95 -8.78
CA GLU A 89 2.50 12.55 -9.97
C GLU A 89 1.18 13.33 -10.02
N ASP A 90 1.32 14.51 -10.61
CA ASP A 90 0.39 15.22 -11.49
C ASP A 90 -0.99 14.56 -11.64
N THR A 91 -2.01 15.27 -11.16
CA THR A 91 -3.41 15.02 -11.52
C THR A 91 -3.63 15.54 -12.93
N GLY A 92 -3.92 14.65 -13.88
CA GLY A 92 -4.17 15.06 -15.26
C GLY A 92 -5.14 14.18 -16.04
N THR A 93 -6.44 14.38 -15.80
CA THR A 93 -7.65 14.12 -16.63
C THR A 93 -8.69 13.23 -15.97
#